data_AF-A0A1E7FJE4-F1
#
_entry.id   AF-A0A1E7FJE4-F1
#
_cell.length_a   1.000
_cell.length_b   1.000
_cell.length_c   1.000
_cell.angle_alpha   90.00
_cell.angle_beta   90.00
_cell.angle_gamma   90.00
#
_symmetry.space_group_name_H-M   'P 1'
#
loop_
_entity.id
_entity.type
_entity.pdbx_description
1 polymer ?
#
loop_
_entity_poly.entity_id
_entity_poly.type
_entity_poly.pdbx_seq_one_letter_code
_entity_poly.pdbx_strand_id
1 'polypeptide(L)'
;MKFYYCYVILTIATLSCSSTRFGVVNAASATGSGSAESEICYCAPNSYKFTLDFSLTCSPVNITLGDAVAATTCFVIPFGDPEVSDLVPVSVQSIDILEFNRNGQVIVQENIGADFIDGNTFSYISYATILGMIMDPEDLPGGIQVNIVGLNKDGEEIANVHQIPFTNACGAYPVLSEGQSIGWTRFNVDYHI
;
A
#
# COMPACT_ATOMS: atom_id res chain seq x y z
N MET A 1 22.09 -15.99 -2.65
CA MET A 1 20.86 -15.21 -2.41
C MET A 1 20.63 -15.16 -0.90
N LYS A 2 20.62 -13.95 -0.30
CA LYS A 2 20.39 -13.74 1.13
C LYS A 2 19.15 -12.86 1.26
N PHE A 3 18.15 -13.31 2.02
CA PHE A 3 16.96 -12.54 2.35
C PHE A 3 17.13 -11.96 3.76
N TYR A 4 16.90 -10.65 3.91
CA TYR A 4 16.95 -9.98 5.20
C TYR A 4 15.52 -9.70 5.67
N TYR A 5 15.17 -10.21 6.87
CA TYR A 5 13.90 -9.94 7.53
C TYR A 5 14.16 -9.04 8.74
N CYS A 6 13.44 -7.92 8.84
CA CYS A 6 13.46 -7.05 10.00
C CYS A 6 12.35 -7.52 10.97
N TYR A 7 12.72 -8.26 12.01
CA TYR A 7 11.79 -8.58 13.11
C TYR A 7 11.88 -7.51 14.19
N VAL A 8 10.73 -6.93 14.56
CA VAL A 8 10.60 -6.10 15.76
C VAL A 8 10.43 -7.03 16.96
N ILE A 9 11.51 -7.29 17.70
CA ILE A 9 11.39 -7.92 19.02
C ILE A 9 11.24 -6.78 20.05
N LEU A 10 10.08 -6.77 20.70
CA LEU A 10 9.69 -5.83 21.74
C LEU A 10 10.65 -5.95 22.94
N THR A 11 11.62 -5.06 23.03
CA THR A 11 12.27 -4.67 24.29
C THR A 11 12.90 -3.29 24.15
N ILE A 12 12.86 -2.56 25.25
CA ILE A 12 13.04 -1.11 25.39
C ILE A 12 14.33 -0.58 24.74
N ALA A 13 14.17 0.50 23.95
CA ALA A 13 15.17 1.50 23.54
C ALA A 13 16.50 1.00 22.95
N THR A 14 16.53 0.88 21.62
CA THR A 14 17.46 1.54 20.66
C THR A 14 17.40 0.73 19.36
N LEU A 15 17.00 1.36 18.25
CA LEU A 15 17.09 0.74 16.92
C LEU A 15 18.57 0.68 16.53
N SER A 16 19.28 -0.37 16.97
CA SER A 16 20.56 -0.76 16.41
C SER A 16 20.36 -1.99 15.53
N CYS A 17 20.55 -1.83 14.22
CA CYS A 17 20.63 -2.94 13.27
C CYS A 17 21.92 -3.73 13.56
N SER A 18 21.85 -4.78 14.38
CA SER A 18 23.02 -5.61 14.71
C SER A 18 23.25 -6.70 13.66
N SER A 19 24.41 -6.66 13.00
CA SER A 19 24.84 -7.65 12.01
C SER A 19 25.36 -8.93 12.67
N THR A 20 24.57 -10.00 12.73
CA THR A 20 25.07 -11.31 13.18
C THR A 20 25.80 -12.02 12.04
N ARG A 21 27.14 -12.01 12.09
CA ARG A 21 28.01 -12.81 11.21
C ARG A 21 27.96 -14.28 11.63
N PHE A 22 27.26 -15.13 10.88
CA PHE A 22 27.57 -16.57 10.88
C PHE A 22 28.74 -16.82 9.93
N GLY A 23 29.92 -17.03 10.52
CA GLY A 23 31.13 -17.39 9.79
C GLY A 23 31.14 -18.88 9.45
N VAL A 24 31.17 -19.21 8.17
CA VAL A 24 31.80 -20.44 7.68
C VAL A 24 33.19 -20.03 7.20
N VAL A 25 34.21 -20.44 7.93
CA VAL A 25 35.61 -20.31 7.51
C VAL A 25 35.83 -21.19 6.29
N ASN A 26 36.14 -20.57 5.15
CA ASN A 26 36.98 -21.18 4.14
C ASN A 26 37.94 -20.12 3.60
N ALA A 27 39.22 -20.41 3.79
CA ALA A 27 40.32 -19.61 3.29
C ALA A 27 40.46 -19.80 1.78
N ALA A 28 40.25 -18.73 1.01
CA ALA A 28 40.85 -18.54 -0.30
C ALA A 28 40.81 -17.04 -0.64
N SER A 29 41.97 -16.42 -0.64
CA SER A 29 42.23 -15.08 -1.13
C SER A 29 42.18 -15.06 -2.66
N ALA A 30 41.27 -14.29 -3.25
CA ALA A 30 41.35 -13.84 -4.63
C ALA A 30 40.68 -12.47 -4.78
N THR A 31 41.49 -11.49 -5.15
CA THR A 31 41.11 -10.16 -5.64
C THR A 31 40.16 -10.28 -6.84
N GLY A 32 38.94 -9.78 -6.70
CA GLY A 32 37.98 -9.60 -7.79
C GLY A 32 37.11 -8.39 -7.49
N SER A 33 37.03 -7.46 -8.44
CA SER A 33 36.24 -6.23 -8.38
C SER A 33 34.81 -6.50 -7.91
N GLY A 34 34.46 -6.03 -6.72
CA GLY A 34 33.09 -6.07 -6.23
C GLY A 34 32.21 -5.20 -7.11
N SER A 35 31.39 -5.83 -7.96
CA SER A 35 30.16 -5.21 -8.39
C SER A 35 29.36 -4.91 -7.13
N ALA A 36 29.12 -3.62 -6.86
CA ALA A 36 28.15 -3.22 -5.88
C ALA A 36 26.78 -3.73 -6.38
N GLU A 37 26.41 -4.95 -5.97
CA GLU A 37 25.01 -5.36 -5.98
C GLU A 37 24.29 -4.33 -5.12
N SER A 38 23.57 -3.42 -5.77
CA SER A 38 22.73 -2.44 -5.10
C SER A 38 21.77 -3.22 -4.21
N GLU A 39 21.91 -3.06 -2.90
CA GLU A 39 21.00 -3.64 -1.93
C GLU A 39 19.58 -3.19 -2.28
N ILE A 40 18.75 -4.15 -2.69
CA ILE A 40 17.36 -3.89 -3.08
C ILE A 40 16.62 -3.54 -1.79
N CYS A 41 16.38 -2.24 -1.59
CA CYS A 41 15.59 -1.76 -0.47
C CYS A 41 14.16 -1.47 -0.94
N TYR A 42 13.18 -2.01 -0.22
CA TYR A 42 11.76 -1.79 -0.43
C TYR A 42 11.14 -1.40 0.90
N CYS A 43 10.39 -0.29 0.90
CA CYS A 43 9.82 0.29 2.11
C CYS A 43 8.40 0.82 1.92
N ALA A 44 7.66 0.27 0.96
CA ALA A 44 6.23 0.48 0.95
C ALA A 44 5.53 -0.38 2.02
N PRO A 45 4.29 0.00 2.41
CA PRO A 45 3.58 -0.67 3.50
C PRO A 45 3.45 -2.17 3.27
N ASN A 46 3.58 -2.93 4.35
CA ASN A 46 3.33 -4.38 4.36
C ASN A 46 1.84 -4.70 4.53
N SER A 47 1.07 -3.75 5.05
CA SER A 47 -0.36 -3.88 5.33
C SER A 47 -1.02 -2.51 5.27
N TYR A 48 -2.29 -2.53 4.95
CA TYR A 48 -3.13 -1.35 4.82
C TYR A 48 -4.43 -1.63 5.56
N LYS A 49 -4.90 -0.63 6.30
CA LYS A 49 -6.20 -0.66 6.96
C LYS A 49 -6.93 0.63 6.64
N PHE A 50 -8.10 0.48 6.07
CA PHE A 50 -8.93 1.58 5.63
C PHE A 50 -10.23 1.58 6.42
N THR A 51 -10.71 2.76 6.79
CA THR A 51 -12.10 3.01 7.18
C THR A 51 -12.78 3.74 6.04
N LEU A 52 -13.98 3.27 5.67
CA LEU A 52 -14.87 4.02 4.78
C LEU A 52 -15.44 5.22 5.52
N ASP A 53 -15.35 6.39 4.89
CA ASP A 53 -15.90 7.65 5.39
C ASP A 53 -16.57 8.36 4.22
N PHE A 54 -17.89 8.22 4.12
CA PHE A 54 -18.69 8.72 3.00
C PHE A 54 -18.86 10.24 3.02
N SER A 55 -18.36 10.91 4.07
CA SER A 55 -18.25 12.38 4.08
C SER A 55 -17.03 12.89 3.32
N LEU A 56 -16.06 12.01 3.02
CA LEU A 56 -14.85 12.36 2.28
C LEU A 56 -15.09 12.35 0.77
N THR A 57 -14.26 13.12 0.08
CA THR A 57 -14.24 13.19 -1.39
C THR A 57 -12.80 13.19 -1.87
N CYS A 58 -12.57 13.29 -3.19
CA CYS A 58 -11.23 13.39 -3.74
C CYS A 58 -10.48 14.68 -3.41
N SER A 59 -11.14 15.73 -2.88
CA SER A 59 -10.46 16.96 -2.49
C SER A 59 -11.07 17.54 -1.21
N PRO A 60 -10.25 17.88 -0.20
CA PRO A 60 -8.78 17.83 -0.19
C PRO A 60 -8.23 16.43 0.14
N VAL A 61 -7.16 16.02 -0.55
CA VAL A 61 -6.31 14.89 -0.13
C VAL A 61 -5.34 15.37 0.94
N ASN A 62 -5.27 14.70 2.09
CA ASN A 62 -4.37 15.05 3.19
C ASN A 62 -3.20 14.06 3.36
N ILE A 63 -2.75 13.45 2.25
CA ILE A 63 -1.56 12.61 2.18
C ILE A 63 -0.34 13.48 1.89
N THR A 64 0.72 13.32 2.69
CA THR A 64 1.98 14.04 2.50
C THR A 64 2.75 13.48 1.30
N LEU A 65 3.03 14.32 0.31
CA LEU A 65 3.82 13.96 -0.87
C LEU A 65 5.32 14.23 -0.65
N GLY A 66 6.17 13.47 -1.35
CA GLY A 66 7.60 13.74 -1.48
C GLY A 66 8.48 12.63 -0.94
N ASP A 67 8.37 12.31 0.34
CA ASP A 67 9.29 11.36 0.98
C ASP A 67 8.93 9.91 0.63
N ALA A 68 7.76 9.44 1.06
CA ALA A 68 7.32 8.05 0.85
C ALA A 68 6.28 7.88 -0.26
N VAL A 69 5.46 8.90 -0.49
CA VAL A 69 4.41 8.94 -1.50
C VAL A 69 4.84 9.85 -2.65
N ALA A 70 4.87 9.31 -3.86
CA ALA A 70 5.32 10.04 -5.04
C ALA A 70 4.22 10.97 -5.59
N ALA A 71 2.97 10.49 -5.58
CA ALA A 71 1.81 11.22 -6.04
C ALA A 71 0.53 10.59 -5.47
N THR A 72 -0.59 11.25 -5.70
CA THR A 72 -1.93 10.73 -5.42
C THR A 72 -2.86 11.08 -6.56
N THR A 73 -3.64 10.12 -7.06
CA THR A 73 -4.73 10.39 -8.00
C THR A 73 -6.05 9.91 -7.39
N CYS A 74 -7.13 10.63 -7.66
CA CYS A 74 -8.45 10.29 -7.15
C CYS A 74 -9.54 10.78 -8.09
N PHE A 75 -10.52 9.92 -8.34
CA PHE A 75 -11.71 10.22 -9.12
C PHE A 75 -12.94 9.69 -8.39
N VAL A 76 -14.04 10.46 -8.41
CA VAL A 76 -15.39 9.94 -8.13
C VAL A 76 -16.19 10.16 -9.40
N ILE A 77 -16.78 9.10 -9.93
CA ILE A 77 -17.48 9.12 -11.22
C ILE A 77 -18.76 8.28 -11.16
N PRO A 78 -19.75 8.57 -12.01
CA PRO A 78 -20.81 7.63 -12.29
C PRO A 78 -20.26 6.29 -12.79
N PHE A 79 -20.90 5.19 -12.41
CA PHE A 79 -20.57 3.86 -12.90
C PHE A 79 -21.78 3.28 -13.64
N GLY A 80 -21.60 2.91 -14.91
CA GLY A 80 -22.68 2.42 -15.76
C GLY A 80 -23.50 3.54 -16.44
N ASP A 81 -24.14 4.43 -15.68
CA ASP A 81 -24.99 5.51 -16.21
C ASP A 81 -24.31 6.89 -16.08
N PRO A 82 -23.96 7.58 -17.19
CA PRO A 82 -23.27 8.86 -17.14
C PRO A 82 -24.14 10.04 -16.64
N GLU A 83 -25.46 9.87 -16.53
CA GLU A 83 -26.37 10.93 -16.10
C GLU A 83 -26.50 11.03 -14.57
N VAL A 84 -25.90 10.09 -13.82
CA VAL A 84 -25.89 10.14 -12.35
C VAL A 84 -25.13 11.39 -11.89
N SER A 85 -25.81 12.21 -11.09
CA SER A 85 -25.25 13.46 -10.58
C SER A 85 -24.97 13.43 -9.07
N ASP A 86 -25.66 12.57 -8.33
CA ASP A 86 -25.39 12.34 -6.91
C ASP A 86 -24.26 11.32 -6.76
N LEU A 87 -23.08 11.82 -6.42
CA LEU A 87 -21.85 11.05 -6.25
C LEU A 87 -21.52 10.74 -4.78
N VAL A 88 -22.51 10.83 -3.89
CA VAL A 88 -22.36 10.53 -2.46
C VAL A 88 -22.83 9.10 -2.18
N PRO A 89 -21.94 8.20 -1.75
CA PRO A 89 -22.33 6.83 -1.45
C PRO A 89 -23.14 6.75 -0.15
N VAL A 90 -24.11 5.84 -0.10
CA VAL A 90 -24.80 5.39 1.11
C VAL A 90 -24.46 3.94 1.46
N SER A 91 -23.93 3.18 0.50
CA SER A 91 -23.36 1.85 0.70
C SER A 91 -22.25 1.59 -0.32
N VAL A 92 -21.37 0.64 0.00
CA VAL A 92 -20.33 0.12 -0.89
C VAL A 92 -20.60 -1.37 -1.10
N GLN A 93 -20.60 -1.80 -2.37
CA GLN A 93 -20.89 -3.18 -2.76
C GLN A 93 -19.64 -3.99 -3.05
N SER A 94 -18.58 -3.34 -3.53
CA SER A 94 -17.32 -4.00 -3.83
C SER A 94 -16.14 -3.07 -3.69
N ILE A 95 -15.02 -3.66 -3.28
CA ILE A 95 -13.72 -3.02 -3.22
C ILE A 95 -12.75 -3.92 -3.97
N ASP A 96 -12.02 -3.35 -4.92
CA ASP A 96 -11.00 -4.03 -5.69
C ASP A 96 -9.67 -3.31 -5.49
N ILE A 97 -8.69 -4.04 -4.99
CA ILE A 97 -7.38 -3.52 -4.61
C ILE A 97 -6.36 -4.06 -5.61
N LEU A 98 -5.65 -3.16 -6.26
CA LEU A 98 -4.55 -3.48 -7.15
C LEU A 98 -3.24 -3.02 -6.53
N GLU A 99 -2.31 -3.93 -6.35
CA GLU A 99 -0.92 -3.59 -6.06
C GLU A 99 -0.15 -3.69 -7.37
N PHE A 100 0.57 -2.63 -7.72
CA PHE A 100 1.38 -2.56 -8.93
C PHE A 100 2.85 -2.50 -8.58
N ASN A 101 3.69 -3.01 -9.47
CA ASN A 101 5.14 -2.94 -9.32
C ASN A 101 5.70 -1.58 -9.75
N ARG A 102 7.04 -1.43 -9.71
CA ARG A 102 7.72 -0.17 -10.08
C ARG A 102 7.56 0.22 -11.56
N ASN A 103 7.19 -0.72 -12.41
CA ASN A 103 6.90 -0.50 -13.83
C ASN A 103 5.42 -0.18 -14.09
N GLY A 104 4.59 -0.11 -13.03
CA GLY A 104 3.15 0.12 -13.13
C GLY A 104 2.34 -1.09 -13.58
N GLN A 105 2.93 -2.29 -13.56
CA GLN A 105 2.23 -3.53 -13.88
C GLN A 105 1.55 -4.06 -12.63
N VAL A 106 0.30 -4.53 -12.75
CA VAL A 106 -0.42 -5.17 -11.65
C VAL A 106 0.25 -6.49 -11.30
N ILE A 107 0.67 -6.64 -10.05
CA ILE A 107 1.27 -7.86 -9.50
C ILE A 107 0.30 -8.62 -8.61
N VAL A 108 -0.65 -7.91 -8.00
CA VAL A 108 -1.74 -8.51 -7.22
C VAL A 108 -3.03 -7.74 -7.46
N GLN A 109 -4.13 -8.50 -7.51
CA GLN A 109 -5.49 -8.01 -7.47
C GLN A 109 -6.25 -8.77 -6.39
N GLU A 110 -6.89 -8.04 -5.47
CA GLU A 110 -7.73 -8.60 -4.43
C GLU A 110 -9.12 -7.97 -4.49
N ASN A 111 -10.14 -8.82 -4.62
CA ASN A 111 -11.53 -8.40 -4.59
C ASN A 111 -12.14 -8.70 -3.23
N ILE A 112 -12.62 -7.65 -2.57
CA ILE A 112 -13.31 -7.71 -1.29
C ILE A 112 -14.79 -7.39 -1.55
N GLY A 113 -15.59 -8.43 -1.73
CA GLY A 113 -17.04 -8.31 -1.89
C GLY A 113 -17.75 -8.37 -0.54
N ALA A 114 -18.47 -7.31 -0.18
CA ALA A 114 -19.40 -7.27 0.95
C ALA A 114 -20.31 -6.04 0.86
N ASP A 115 -21.40 -6.05 1.63
CA ASP A 115 -22.24 -4.88 1.85
C ASP A 115 -21.63 -4.01 2.96
N PHE A 116 -20.89 -2.99 2.55
CA PHE A 116 -20.26 -2.05 3.46
C PHE A 116 -21.10 -0.79 3.66
N ILE A 117 -21.10 -0.28 4.88
CA ILE A 117 -21.67 1.02 5.25
C ILE A 117 -20.59 1.97 5.76
N ASP A 118 -20.95 3.24 5.92
CA ASP A 118 -20.08 4.27 6.49
C ASP A 118 -19.46 3.81 7.83
N GLY A 119 -18.17 4.07 8.01
CA GLY A 119 -17.39 3.65 9.17
C GLY A 119 -16.91 2.19 9.15
N ASN A 120 -17.33 1.35 8.19
CA ASN A 120 -16.79 0.00 8.07
C ASN A 120 -15.30 0.01 7.69
N THR A 121 -14.61 -1.08 8.03
CA THR A 121 -13.18 -1.23 7.79
C THR A 121 -12.87 -2.39 6.88
N PHE A 122 -11.85 -2.24 6.04
CA PHE A 122 -11.25 -3.31 5.26
C PHE A 122 -9.73 -3.21 5.31
N SER A 123 -9.06 -4.36 5.13
CA SER A 123 -7.60 -4.44 5.19
C SER A 123 -7.06 -5.16 3.96
N TYR A 124 -5.81 -4.84 3.61
CA TYR A 124 -5.05 -5.50 2.56
C TYR A 124 -3.64 -5.80 3.07
N ILE A 125 -3.11 -6.96 2.71
CA ILE A 125 -1.73 -7.36 3.02
C ILE A 125 -0.95 -7.35 1.71
N SER A 126 0.15 -6.59 1.67
CA SER A 126 0.98 -6.42 0.48
C SER A 126 1.56 -7.76 0.01
N TYR A 127 1.68 -7.93 -1.30
CA TYR A 127 2.37 -9.07 -1.94
C TYR A 127 3.80 -9.24 -1.41
N ALA A 128 4.46 -8.13 -1.07
CA ALA A 128 5.81 -8.12 -0.56
C ALA A 128 5.98 -8.87 0.78
N THR A 129 4.89 -9.14 1.49
CA THR A 129 4.92 -9.90 2.75
C THR A 129 5.01 -11.40 2.54
N ILE A 130 4.69 -11.90 1.35
CA ILE A 130 4.65 -13.34 1.07
C ILE A 130 6.08 -13.82 0.79
N LEU A 131 6.59 -14.69 1.67
CA LEU A 131 7.96 -15.20 1.59
C LEU A 131 8.23 -15.90 0.25
N GLY A 132 9.30 -15.47 -0.44
CA GLY A 132 9.75 -16.09 -1.69
C GLY A 132 9.00 -15.68 -2.96
N MET A 133 8.04 -14.74 -2.86
CA MET A 133 7.25 -14.29 -4.01
C MET A 133 7.90 -13.14 -4.80
N ILE A 134 8.75 -12.34 -4.16
CA ILE A 134 9.60 -11.37 -4.84
C ILE A 134 10.87 -12.09 -5.28
N MET A 135 10.94 -12.41 -6.57
CA MET A 135 12.12 -13.03 -7.18
C MET A 135 12.95 -12.00 -7.96
N ASP A 136 12.32 -10.96 -8.49
CA ASP A 136 12.96 -9.86 -9.21
C ASP A 136 12.75 -8.52 -8.47
N PRO A 137 13.77 -7.65 -8.33
CA PRO A 137 13.56 -6.25 -7.92
C PRO A 137 12.50 -5.49 -8.73
N GLU A 138 12.22 -5.89 -9.96
CA GLU A 138 11.12 -5.34 -10.76
C GLU A 138 9.74 -5.69 -10.22
N ASP A 139 9.60 -6.77 -9.43
CA ASP A 139 8.34 -7.19 -8.80
C ASP A 139 8.06 -6.47 -7.47
N LEU A 140 8.97 -5.58 -7.04
CA LEU A 140 8.73 -4.78 -5.85
C LEU A 140 7.51 -3.88 -6.05
N PRO A 141 6.64 -3.76 -5.04
CA PRO A 141 5.52 -2.83 -5.14
C PRO A 141 6.00 -1.39 -5.42
N GLY A 142 5.33 -0.75 -6.37
CA GLY A 142 5.48 0.64 -6.75
C GLY A 142 4.29 1.49 -6.30
N GLY A 143 3.21 0.88 -5.81
CA GLY A 143 2.05 1.59 -5.29
C GLY A 143 0.80 0.72 -5.20
N ILE A 144 -0.27 1.35 -4.72
CA ILE A 144 -1.58 0.74 -4.54
C ILE A 144 -2.66 1.56 -5.27
N GLN A 145 -3.62 0.88 -5.89
CA GLN A 145 -4.87 1.45 -6.39
C GLN A 145 -6.03 0.76 -5.69
N VAL A 146 -7.03 1.55 -5.33
CA VAL A 146 -8.27 1.05 -4.74
C VAL A 146 -9.43 1.55 -5.60
N ASN A 147 -10.22 0.60 -6.09
CA ASN A 147 -11.44 0.82 -6.84
C ASN A 147 -12.61 0.44 -5.93
N ILE A 148 -13.51 1.38 -5.66
CA ILE A 148 -14.65 1.18 -4.78
C ILE A 148 -15.90 1.43 -5.60
N VAL A 149 -16.82 0.47 -5.64
CA VAL A 149 -18.15 0.64 -6.24
C VAL A 149 -19.17 0.72 -5.12
N GLY A 150 -19.94 1.80 -5.11
CA GLY A 150 -21.01 2.03 -4.15
C GLY A 150 -22.31 2.44 -4.82
N LEU A 151 -23.36 2.54 -3.99
CA LEU A 151 -24.66 3.06 -4.39
C LEU A 151 -24.89 4.40 -3.73
N ASN A 152 -25.49 5.34 -4.46
CA ASN A 152 -26.03 6.57 -3.87
C ASN A 152 -27.42 6.31 -3.24
N LYS A 153 -28.05 7.36 -2.70
CA LYS A 153 -29.36 7.27 -2.03
C LYS A 153 -30.51 6.79 -2.94
N ASP A 154 -30.36 6.98 -4.25
CA ASP A 154 -31.36 6.60 -5.26
C ASP A 154 -31.09 5.18 -5.80
N GLY A 155 -30.06 4.50 -5.29
CA GLY A 155 -29.67 3.15 -5.70
C GLY A 155 -28.86 3.11 -6.99
N GLU A 156 -28.29 4.24 -7.42
CA GLU A 156 -27.48 4.34 -8.63
C GLU A 156 -26.01 4.05 -8.33
N GLU A 157 -25.32 3.36 -9.24
CA GLU A 157 -23.92 2.98 -9.07
C GLU A 157 -22.97 4.15 -9.30
N ILE A 158 -22.03 4.31 -8.37
CA ILE A 158 -20.97 5.31 -8.42
C ILE A 158 -19.64 4.64 -8.04
N ALA A 159 -18.54 5.14 -8.57
CA ALA A 159 -17.23 4.61 -8.33
C ALA A 159 -16.29 5.66 -7.74
N ASN A 160 -15.51 5.27 -6.73
CA ASN A 160 -14.32 5.99 -6.31
C ASN A 160 -13.08 5.18 -6.69
N VAL A 161 -12.19 5.80 -7.46
CA VAL A 161 -10.90 5.22 -7.82
C VAL A 161 -9.82 6.13 -7.30
N HIS A 162 -8.91 5.59 -6.51
CA HIS A 162 -7.73 6.33 -6.09
C HIS A 162 -6.46 5.49 -6.15
N GLN A 163 -5.34 6.14 -6.43
CA GLN A 163 -4.03 5.51 -6.59
C GLN A 163 -2.96 6.28 -5.81
N ILE A 164 -2.05 5.53 -5.19
CA ILE A 164 -0.94 6.04 -4.39
C ILE A 164 0.35 5.36 -4.84
N PRO A 165 1.07 5.91 -5.84
CA PRO A 165 2.43 5.50 -6.14
C PRO A 165 3.41 5.87 -5.01
N PHE A 166 4.34 4.97 -4.74
CA PHE A 166 5.38 5.12 -3.72
C PHE A 166 6.72 5.51 -4.34
N THR A 167 7.52 6.26 -3.58
CA THR A 167 8.90 6.60 -3.95
C THR A 167 9.87 5.44 -3.70
N ASN A 168 9.50 4.50 -2.82
CA ASN A 168 10.36 3.47 -2.24
C ASN A 168 11.57 4.03 -1.45
N ALA A 169 11.46 5.24 -0.90
CA ALA A 169 12.48 5.81 -0.04
C ALA A 169 12.45 5.17 1.36
N CYS A 170 13.45 4.33 1.66
CA CYS A 170 13.51 3.56 2.91
C CYS A 170 13.73 4.37 4.19
N GLY A 171 14.03 5.68 4.07
CA GLY A 171 14.15 6.59 5.21
C GLY A 171 12.83 7.20 5.68
N ALA A 172 11.73 6.95 4.96
CA ALA A 172 10.45 7.61 5.18
C ALA A 172 9.38 6.61 5.66
N TYR A 173 9.24 6.49 6.98
CA TYR A 173 8.26 5.61 7.62
C TYR A 173 7.53 6.33 8.77
N PRO A 174 6.21 6.13 8.96
CA PRO A 174 5.32 5.31 8.12
C PRO A 174 5.02 5.98 6.77
N VAL A 175 4.80 5.18 5.72
CA VAL A 175 4.47 5.71 4.39
C VAL A 175 3.11 6.41 4.40
N LEU A 176 2.15 5.84 5.13
CA LEU A 176 0.81 6.39 5.35
C LEU A 176 0.56 6.44 6.86
N SER A 177 0.06 7.57 7.33
CA SER A 177 -0.18 7.86 8.75
C SER A 177 -1.67 7.78 9.08
N GLU A 178 -1.97 7.51 10.34
CA GLU A 178 -3.34 7.51 10.85
C GLU A 178 -4.05 8.85 10.54
N GLY A 179 -5.29 8.76 10.07
CA GLY A 179 -6.12 9.92 9.75
C GLY A 179 -5.83 10.58 8.41
N GLN A 180 -4.77 10.16 7.68
CA GLN A 180 -4.66 10.48 6.26
C GLN A 180 -5.83 9.85 5.49
N SER A 181 -6.15 10.40 4.33
CA SER A 181 -7.38 10.09 3.61
C SER A 181 -7.29 10.47 2.14
N ILE A 182 -8.03 9.73 1.33
CA ILE A 182 -8.19 9.95 -0.11
C ILE A 182 -9.48 9.30 -0.58
N GLY A 183 -10.27 10.00 -1.40
CA GLY A 183 -11.54 9.48 -1.87
C GLY A 183 -12.47 9.20 -0.69
N TRP A 184 -13.07 8.00 -0.65
CA TRP A 184 -13.96 7.58 0.44
C TRP A 184 -13.24 6.85 1.59
N THR A 185 -11.90 6.90 1.65
CA THR A 185 -11.13 6.14 2.62
C THR A 185 -10.30 7.01 3.55
N ARG A 186 -10.20 6.55 4.80
CA ARG A 186 -9.29 7.07 5.83
C ARG A 186 -8.37 5.94 6.28
N PHE A 187 -7.08 6.24 6.39
CA PHE A 187 -6.07 5.30 6.87
C PHE A 187 -6.12 5.16 8.39
N ASN A 188 -6.09 3.92 8.84
CA ASN A 188 -5.87 3.56 10.23
C ASN A 188 -4.52 2.87 10.36
N VAL A 189 -3.83 3.13 11.46
CA VAL A 189 -2.73 2.25 11.87
C VAL A 189 -3.31 0.93 12.37
N ASP A 190 -2.80 -0.18 11.84
CA ASP A 190 -3.09 -1.48 12.44
C ASP A 190 -2.15 -1.65 13.64
N TYR A 191 -2.71 -1.58 14.85
CA TYR A 191 -1.96 -1.75 16.09
C TYR A 191 -1.61 -3.23 16.39
N HIS A 192 -1.82 -4.14 15.45
CA HIS A 192 -1.43 -5.54 15.59
C HIS A 192 0.05 -5.71 15.30
N ILE A 193 0.84 -5.37 16.31
CA ILE A 193 2.22 -5.82 16.54
C ILE A 193 2.17 -7.23 17.15
#